data_AF-A0A1G4JMW9-F1
#
_entry.id   AF-A0A1G4JMW9-F1
#
_cell.length_a   1.000
_cell.length_b   1.000
_cell.length_c   1.000
_cell.angle_alpha   90.00
_cell.angle_beta   90.00
_cell.angle_gamma   90.00
#
_symmetry.space_group_name_H-M   'P 1'
#
loop_
_entity.id
_entity.type
_entity.pdbx_description
1 polymer ?
#
loop_
_entity_poly.entity_id
_entity_poly.type
_entity_poly.pdbx_seq_one_letter_code
_entity_poly.pdbx_strand_id
1 'polypeptide(L)'
;MTQNTDSKYYQQALQEYQDMRKGDEDVWDTRIDKTGCYVENMALQLCHAETNDWRQCLGEMAKFRTCWDAKGNKGRVATLDRE
;
A
#
# COMPACT_ATOMS: atom_id res chain seq x y z
N MET A 1 0.16 -6.25 -19.68
CA MET A 1 -0.69 -5.66 -18.63
C MET A 1 0.05 -4.44 -18.13
N THR A 2 -0.30 -3.26 -18.63
CA THR A 2 0.36 -2.00 -18.26
C THR A 2 -0.05 -1.64 -16.84
N GLN A 3 0.92 -1.66 -15.91
CA GLN A 3 0.74 -1.11 -14.56
C GLN A 3 0.40 0.38 -14.75
N ASN A 4 -0.86 0.74 -14.54
CA ASN A 4 -1.32 2.10 -14.74
C ASN A 4 -0.88 2.94 -13.52
N THR A 5 0.38 3.38 -13.57
CA THR A 5 1.06 4.24 -12.59
C THR A 5 0.53 5.67 -12.59
N ASP A 6 -0.50 5.96 -13.39
CA ASP A 6 -0.97 7.32 -13.69
C ASP A 6 -1.90 7.92 -12.62
N SER A 7 -2.12 7.21 -11.51
CA SER A 7 -2.90 7.76 -10.39
C SER A 7 -2.09 8.80 -9.63
N LYS A 8 -2.71 9.96 -9.35
CA LYS A 8 -2.09 11.00 -8.52
C LYS A 8 -1.65 10.46 -7.15
N TYR A 9 -2.42 9.52 -6.60
CA TYR A 9 -2.10 8.86 -5.33
C TYR A 9 -0.86 7.98 -5.41
N TYR A 10 -0.66 7.31 -6.55
CA TYR A 10 0.51 6.48 -6.78
C TYR A 10 1.79 7.32 -6.91
N GLN A 11 1.72 8.44 -7.63
CA GLN A 11 2.84 9.36 -7.76
C GLN A 11 3.21 10.00 -6.41
N GLN A 12 2.21 10.42 -5.64
CA GLN A 12 2.43 10.93 -4.29
C GLN A 12 3.02 9.86 -3.36
N ALA A 13 2.52 8.61 -3.43
CA ALA A 13 3.06 7.50 -2.66
C ALA A 13 4.52 7.14 -3.01
N LEU A 14 4.92 7.30 -4.28
CA LEU A 14 6.32 7.15 -4.69
C LEU A 14 7.22 8.21 -4.06
N GLN A 15 6.76 9.47 -4.03
CA GLN A 15 7.48 10.55 -3.39
C GLN A 15 7.63 10.29 -1.88
N GLU A 16 6.53 9.92 -1.22
CA GLU A 16 6.54 9.59 0.21
C GLU A 16 7.51 8.44 0.52
N TYR A 17 7.52 7.38 -0.30
CA TYR A 17 8.46 6.28 -0.14
C TYR A 17 9.92 6.72 -0.28
N GLN A 18 10.22 7.62 -1.22
CA GLN A 18 11.57 8.15 -1.39
C GLN A 18 12.01 8.98 -0.18
N ASP A 19 11.10 9.73 0.44
CA ASP A 19 11.41 10.56 1.60
C ASP A 19 11.56 9.71 2.87
N MET A 20 10.68 8.72 3.08
CA MET A 20 10.86 7.70 4.11
C MET A 20 12.22 6.98 3.97
N ARG A 21 12.67 6.68 2.74
CA ARG A 21 13.99 6.06 2.50
C ARG A 21 15.18 6.95 2.86
N LYS A 22 15.00 8.27 2.99
CA LYS A 22 16.07 9.22 3.35
C LYS A 22 16.25 9.41 4.86
N GLY A 23 15.37 8.87 5.70
CA GLY A 23 15.56 8.88 7.15
C GLY A 23 14.31 9.03 8.00
N ASP A 24 13.14 9.27 7.39
CA ASP A 24 11.86 9.44 8.10
C ASP A 24 11.10 8.11 8.24
N GLU A 25 11.78 7.04 8.68
CA GLU A 25 11.16 5.72 8.81
C GLU A 25 10.61 5.49 10.22
N ASP A 26 9.28 5.42 10.36
CA ASP A 26 8.65 4.98 11.60
C ASP A 26 8.44 3.45 11.67
N VAL A 27 8.02 2.94 12.84
CA VAL A 27 7.82 1.49 13.05
C VAL A 27 6.74 0.92 12.13
N TRP A 28 5.74 1.71 11.77
CA TRP A 28 4.67 1.33 10.87
C TRP A 28 5.16 1.30 9.42
N ASP A 29 5.90 2.31 8.99
CA ASP A 29 6.55 2.37 7.68
C ASP A 29 7.49 1.19 7.47
N THR A 30 8.34 0.86 8.45
CA THR A 30 9.20 -0.33 8.39
C THR A 30 8.40 -1.62 8.17
N ARG A 31 7.24 -1.76 8.83
CA ARG A 31 6.42 -2.97 8.71
C ARG A 31 5.84 -3.09 7.32
N ILE A 32 5.40 -1.97 6.74
CA ILE A 32 4.86 -1.92 5.39
C ILE A 32 5.95 -2.09 4.33
N ASP A 33 7.13 -1.47 4.48
CA ASP A 33 8.29 -1.65 3.60
C ASP A 33 8.71 -3.13 3.52
N LYS A 34 8.69 -3.84 4.66
CA LYS A 34 8.94 -5.29 4.72
C LYS A 34 7.93 -6.15 3.96
N THR A 35 6.79 -5.60 3.55
CA THR A 35 5.82 -6.30 2.68
C THR A 35 6.20 -6.18 1.19
N GLY A 36 7.06 -5.22 0.84
CA GLY A 36 7.41 -4.90 -0.54
C GLY A 36 6.28 -4.22 -1.33
N CYS A 37 5.25 -3.72 -0.66
CA CYS A 37 4.04 -3.10 -1.24
C CYS A 37 3.75 -1.72 -0.65
N TYR A 38 4.79 -0.98 -0.26
CA TYR A 38 4.64 0.32 0.40
C TYR A 38 3.88 1.32 -0.47
N VAL A 39 4.28 1.46 -1.72
CA VAL A 39 3.72 2.45 -2.65
C VAL A 39 2.23 2.18 -2.88
N GLU A 40 1.83 0.94 -3.11
CA GLU A 40 0.43 0.59 -3.32
C GLU A 40 -0.41 0.76 -2.03
N ASN A 41 0.16 0.45 -0.87
CA ASN A 41 -0.50 0.69 0.41
C ASN A 41 -0.73 2.18 0.65
N MET A 42 0.32 2.99 0.49
CA MET A 42 0.27 4.43 0.68
C MET A 42 -0.68 5.11 -0.31
N ALA A 43 -0.67 4.72 -1.59
CA ALA A 43 -1.60 5.23 -2.60
C ALA A 43 -3.06 4.98 -2.21
N LEU A 44 -3.35 3.79 -1.67
CA LEU A 44 -4.67 3.43 -1.18
C LEU A 44 -5.08 4.29 0.04
N GLN A 45 -4.17 4.50 1.00
CA GLN A 45 -4.42 5.36 2.17
C GLN A 45 -4.66 6.81 1.76
N LEU A 46 -3.86 7.36 0.85
CA LEU A 46 -4.01 8.72 0.34
C LEU A 46 -5.36 8.92 -0.35
N CYS A 47 -5.80 7.96 -1.15
CA CYS A 47 -7.14 8.00 -1.76
C CYS A 47 -8.24 8.06 -0.70
N HIS A 48 -8.16 7.22 0.34
CA HIS A 48 -9.15 7.24 1.41
C HIS A 48 -9.07 8.51 2.25
N ALA A 49 -7.87 9.05 2.50
CA ALA A 49 -7.71 10.31 3.24
C ALA A 49 -8.37 11.49 2.52
N GLU A 50 -8.31 11.52 1.18
CA GLU A 50 -8.96 12.58 0.39
C GLU A 50 -10.47 12.37 0.26
N THR A 51 -10.91 11.15 -0.04
CA THR A 51 -12.32 10.86 -0.38
C THR A 51 -13.18 10.51 0.83
N ASN A 52 -12.54 10.05 1.91
CA ASN A 52 -13.16 9.43 3.08
C ASN A 52 -14.12 8.28 2.73
N ASP A 53 -13.89 7.61 1.57
CA ASP A 53 -14.73 6.52 1.07
C ASP A 53 -13.91 5.49 0.29
N TRP A 54 -13.72 4.32 0.89
CA TRP A 54 -13.00 3.20 0.28
C TRP A 54 -13.59 2.72 -1.05
N ARG A 55 -14.89 2.92 -1.29
CA ARG A 55 -15.54 2.52 -2.55
C ARG A 55 -15.06 3.33 -3.75
N GLN A 56 -14.58 4.56 -3.52
CA GLN A 56 -13.99 5.40 -4.56
C GLN A 56 -12.53 5.01 -4.85
N CYS A 57 -11.93 4.19 -3.99
CA CYS A 57 -10.53 3.77 -4.05
C CYS A 57 -10.32 2.34 -4.57
N LEU A 58 -11.33 1.74 -5.24
CA LEU A 58 -11.26 0.35 -5.74
C LEU A 58 -10.07 0.12 -6.69
N GLY A 59 -9.67 1.14 -7.47
CA GLY A 59 -8.49 1.06 -8.33
C GLY A 59 -7.19 0.88 -7.55
N GLU A 60 -6.96 1.69 -6.51
CA GLU A 60 -5.79 1.55 -5.64
C GLU A 60 -5.84 0.26 -4.81
N MET A 61 -7.04 -0.16 -4.39
CA MET A 61 -7.23 -1.42 -3.68
C MET A 61 -6.86 -2.64 -4.55
N ALA A 62 -7.23 -2.63 -5.82
CA ALA A 62 -6.87 -3.70 -6.75
C ALA A 62 -5.34 -3.78 -6.97
N LYS A 63 -4.64 -2.64 -7.03
CA LYS A 63 -3.17 -2.59 -7.13
C LYS A 63 -2.52 -3.14 -5.86
N PHE A 64 -2.95 -2.67 -4.69
CA PHE A 64 -2.43 -3.17 -3.41
C PHE A 64 -2.63 -4.68 -3.27
N ARG A 65 -3.82 -5.19 -3.58
CA ARG A 65 -4.09 -6.64 -3.58
C ARG A 65 -3.18 -7.40 -4.55
N THR A 66 -2.96 -6.87 -5.75
CA THR A 66 -2.10 -7.50 -6.75
C THR A 66 -0.65 -7.56 -6.26
N CYS A 67 -0.13 -6.47 -5.68
CA CYS A 67 1.20 -6.47 -5.07
C CYS A 67 1.28 -7.48 -3.92
N TRP A 68 0.30 -7.45 -3.01
CA TRP A 68 0.25 -8.32 -1.84
C TRP A 68 0.31 -9.80 -2.22
N ASP A 69 -0.47 -10.19 -3.22
CA ASP A 69 -0.48 -11.56 -3.75
C ASP A 69 0.86 -11.90 -4.41
N ALA A 70 1.42 -10.99 -5.22
CA ALA A 70 2.70 -11.20 -5.91
C ALA A 70 3.90 -11.31 -4.95
N LYS A 71 3.86 -10.64 -3.80
CA LYS A 71 4.90 -10.73 -2.76
C LYS A 71 4.71 -11.91 -1.80
N GLY A 72 3.68 -12.74 -2.01
CA GLY A 72 3.42 -13.90 -1.15
C GLY A 72 2.95 -13.52 0.27
N ASN A 73 2.42 -12.32 0.44
CA ASN A 73 2.11 -11.78 1.76
C ASN A 73 0.89 -12.44 2.43
N LYS A 74 0.15 -13.31 1.72
CA LYS A 74 -0.96 -14.11 2.29
C LYS A 74 -0.53 -14.92 3.52
N GLY A 75 0.70 -15.43 3.53
CA GLY A 75 1.23 -16.21 4.66
C GLY A 75 1.62 -15.37 5.89
N ARG A 76 1.61 -14.04 5.80
CA ARG A 76 1.97 -13.14 6.92
C ARG A 76 0.83 -12.96 7.93
N VAL A 77 -0.38 -13.37 7.57
CA VAL A 77 -1.58 -13.25 8.40
C VAL A 77 -2.10 -14.64 8.73
N ALA A 78 -1.90 -15.09 9.97
CA ALA A 78 -2.53 -16.29 10.48
C ALA A 78 -3.92 -15.93 11.03
N THR A 79 -4.96 -16.67 10.64
CA THR A 79 -6.24 -16.65 11.36
C THR A 79 -6.05 -17.41 12.66
N LEU A 80 -6.12 -16.70 13.79
CA LEU A 80 -6.19 -17.33 15.10
C LEU A 80 -7.66 -17.57 15.42
N ASP A 81 -8.08 -18.83 15.47
CA ASP A 81 -9.39 -19.18 16.01
C ASP A 81 -9.36 -18.90 17.52
N ARG A 82 -10.34 -18.12 17.99
CA ARG A 82 -10.48 -17.86 19.43
C ARG A 82 -11.19 -19.06 20.05
N GLU A 83 -10.46 -19.80 20.89
CA GLU A 83 -11.04 -20.84 21.76
C GLU A 83 -12.10 -20.28 22.72
#